data_AF-A0A7S4HLQ6-F1
#
_entry.id   AF-A0A7S4HLQ6-F1
#
_cell.length_a   1.000
_cell.length_b   1.000
_cell.length_c   1.000
_cell.angle_alpha   90.00
_cell.angle_beta   90.00
_cell.angle_gamma   90.00
#
_symmetry.space_group_name_H-M   'P 1'
#
loop_
_entity.id
_entity.type
_entity.pdbx_description
1 polymer ?
#
loop_
_entity_poly.entity_id
_entity_poly.type
_entity_poly.pdbx_seq_one_letter_code
_entity_poly.pdbx_strand_id
1 'polypeptide(L)'
;WRIGVGYVGKEYDQVFFLAVVAVADGEPERCGFDRAGGHAVTESDGTLLLFVRIQSDVFRTYYCRAGIEEEQCTEAFLRSEWDKRLPGGFGMKIVKFEPPAVFRISCRLAAGYSSASKSCAEK
;
A
#
# COMPACT_ATOMS: atom_id res chain seq x y z
N TRP A 1 26.83 15.11 20.95
CA TRP A 1 25.55 15.82 21.04
C TRP A 1 24.47 15.01 20.33
N ARG A 2 23.58 14.34 21.07
CA ARG A 2 22.36 13.76 20.49
C ARG A 2 21.30 14.84 20.55
N ILE A 3 20.85 15.33 19.39
CA ILE A 3 19.65 16.16 19.33
C ILE A 3 18.48 15.19 19.53
N GLY A 4 17.95 15.12 20.75
CA GLY A 4 16.73 14.38 21.04
C GLY A 4 15.54 15.14 20.45
N VAL A 5 15.33 15.03 19.15
CA VAL A 5 14.12 15.58 18.52
C VAL A 5 12.95 14.67 18.91
N GLY A 6 12.09 15.16 19.80
CA GLY A 6 10.84 14.48 20.14
C GLY A 6 9.88 14.45 18.95
N TYR A 7 9.01 13.45 18.90
CA TYR A 7 7.95 13.34 17.89
C TYR A 7 6.58 13.34 18.56
N VAL A 8 5.65 14.14 18.03
CA VAL A 8 4.25 14.18 18.50
C VAL A 8 3.36 13.67 17.38
N GLY A 9 2.45 12.74 17.69
CA GLY A 9 1.55 12.20 16.67
C GLY A 9 0.82 10.96 17.10
N LYS A 10 0.25 10.27 16.11
CA LYS A 10 -0.59 9.10 16.29
C LYS A 10 0.01 7.88 15.60
N GLU A 11 0.02 6.76 16.31
CA GLU A 11 0.19 5.44 15.73
C GLU A 11 -1.19 4.89 15.32
N TYR A 12 -1.22 4.20 14.20
CA TYR A 12 -2.42 3.60 13.64
C TYR A 12 -2.31 2.09 13.79
N ASP A 13 -3.40 1.46 14.21
CA ASP A 13 -3.48 0.00 14.37
C ASP A 13 -3.58 -0.73 13.01
N GLN A 14 -3.77 0.03 11.93
CA GLN A 14 -3.86 -0.49 10.58
C GLN A 14 -2.51 -1.01 10.08
N VAL A 15 -2.55 -2.19 9.47
CA VAL A 15 -1.45 -2.77 8.71
C VAL A 15 -1.72 -2.57 7.24
N PHE A 16 -0.71 -2.10 6.51
CA PHE A 16 -0.72 -1.99 5.07
C PHE A 16 0.02 -3.16 4.45
N PHE A 17 -0.63 -3.81 3.50
CA PHE A 17 -0.10 -4.84 2.64
C PHE A 17 -0.01 -4.30 1.22
N LEU A 18 1.21 -4.17 0.71
CA LEU A 18 1.49 -3.74 -0.65
C LEU A 18 2.05 -4.91 -1.45
N ALA A 19 1.37 -5.26 -2.53
CA ALA A 19 1.78 -6.30 -3.43
C ALA A 19 1.88 -5.76 -4.87
N VAL A 20 2.88 -6.25 -5.61
CA VAL A 20 2.97 -6.05 -7.06
C VAL A 20 2.76 -7.39 -7.71
N VAL A 21 1.83 -7.44 -8.67
CA VAL A 21 1.48 -8.67 -9.39
C VAL A 21 1.51 -8.43 -10.90
N ALA A 22 1.99 -9.41 -11.64
CA ALA A 22 1.81 -9.48 -13.09
C ALA A 22 0.71 -10.48 -13.41
N VAL A 23 -0.15 -10.13 -14.36
CA VAL A 23 -1.23 -11.00 -14.86
C VAL A 23 -0.90 -11.49 -16.26
N ALA A 24 -1.60 -12.52 -16.73
CA ALA A 24 -1.41 -13.00 -18.10
C ALA A 24 -1.83 -11.92 -19.12
N ASP A 25 -1.16 -11.93 -20.27
CA ASP A 25 -1.34 -10.92 -21.32
C ASP A 25 -2.79 -10.92 -21.84
N GLY A 26 -3.38 -9.73 -22.01
CA GLY A 26 -4.77 -9.55 -22.45
C GLY A 26 -5.86 -9.82 -21.39
N GLU A 27 -5.51 -10.32 -20.20
CA GLU A 27 -6.44 -10.45 -19.07
C GLU A 27 -7.01 -9.10 -18.59
N PRO A 28 -6.24 -8.00 -18.51
CA PRO A 28 -6.77 -6.70 -18.09
C PRO A 28 -7.93 -6.25 -18.98
N GLU A 29 -7.75 -6.30 -20.30
CA GLU A 29 -8.75 -5.89 -21.28
C GLU A 29 -9.97 -6.82 -21.23
N ARG A 30 -9.75 -8.14 -21.10
CA ARG A 30 -10.83 -9.13 -20.95
C ARG A 30 -11.69 -8.85 -19.70
N CYS A 31 -11.06 -8.38 -18.63
CA CYS A 31 -11.72 -8.00 -17.38
C CYS A 31 -12.22 -6.55 -17.36
N GLY A 32 -12.13 -5.82 -18.48
CA GLY A 32 -12.66 -4.46 -18.60
C GLY A 32 -11.78 -3.37 -17.98
N PHE A 33 -10.53 -3.67 -17.66
CA PHE A 33 -9.56 -2.67 -17.20
C PHE A 33 -8.99 -1.91 -18.40
N ASP A 34 -9.26 -0.61 -18.45
CA ASP A 34 -8.61 0.28 -19.40
C ASP A 34 -7.14 0.55 -19.03
N ARG A 35 -6.45 1.36 -19.83
CA ARG A 35 -5.02 1.68 -19.62
C ARG A 35 -4.77 2.57 -18.39
N ALA A 36 -5.79 3.24 -17.86
CA ALA A 36 -5.72 4.06 -16.65
C ALA A 36 -6.36 3.35 -15.44
N GLY A 37 -6.69 2.07 -15.59
CA GLY A 37 -7.56 1.34 -14.69
C GLY A 37 -7.01 1.25 -13.28
N GLY A 38 -7.75 1.84 -12.35
CA GLY A 38 -7.60 1.62 -10.92
C GLY A 38 -8.98 1.44 -10.31
N HIS A 39 -9.04 0.72 -9.20
CA HIS A 39 -10.28 0.54 -8.48
C HIS A 39 -9.98 0.54 -6.98
N ALA A 40 -10.84 1.23 -6.25
CA ALA A 40 -10.75 1.41 -4.82
C ALA A 40 -12.05 0.94 -4.18
N VAL A 41 -11.92 0.08 -3.18
CA VAL A 41 -12.99 -0.32 -2.28
C VAL A 41 -12.63 0.17 -0.89
N THR A 42 -13.57 0.88 -0.28
CA THR A 42 -13.47 1.35 1.11
C THR A 42 -14.68 0.87 1.87
N GLU A 43 -14.45 0.30 3.05
CA GLU A 43 -15.50 -0.19 3.93
C GLU A 43 -15.62 0.67 5.20
N SER A 44 -16.77 0.56 5.87
CA SER A 44 -17.06 1.34 7.08
C SER A 44 -16.15 0.99 8.27
N ASP A 45 -15.52 -0.18 8.27
CA ASP A 45 -14.56 -0.61 9.31
C ASP A 45 -13.14 -0.04 9.11
N GLY A 46 -12.95 0.80 8.08
CA GLY A 46 -11.66 1.37 7.73
C GLY A 46 -10.82 0.46 6.81
N THR A 47 -11.38 -0.65 6.33
CA THR A 47 -10.71 -1.47 5.30
C THR A 47 -10.60 -0.69 3.99
N LEU A 48 -9.42 -0.71 3.40
CA LEU A 48 -9.14 -0.21 2.06
C LEU A 48 -8.55 -1.34 1.22
N LEU A 49 -9.08 -1.49 0.01
CA LEU A 49 -8.44 -2.20 -1.07
C LEU A 49 -8.34 -1.24 -2.26
N LEU A 50 -7.13 -0.88 -2.64
CA LEU A 50 -6.84 -0.11 -3.84
C LEU A 50 -5.94 -0.97 -4.73
N PHE A 51 -6.32 -1.18 -5.98
CA PHE A 51 -5.40 -1.73 -6.96
C PHE A 51 -5.36 -0.84 -8.19
N VAL A 52 -4.15 -0.69 -8.73
CA VAL A 52 -3.84 0.25 -9.81
C VAL A 52 -2.99 -0.46 -10.84
N ARG A 53 -3.37 -0.36 -12.11
CA ARG A 53 -2.54 -0.78 -13.23
C ARG A 53 -1.36 0.18 -13.36
N ILE A 54 -0.14 -0.32 -13.17
CA ILE A 54 1.09 0.49 -13.24
C ILE A 54 1.85 0.28 -14.56
N GLN A 55 1.64 -0.85 -15.22
CA GLN A 55 2.11 -1.18 -16.57
C GLN A 55 1.06 -2.05 -17.27
N SER A 56 1.28 -2.42 -18.55
CA SER A 56 0.32 -3.20 -19.35
C SER A 56 -0.24 -4.41 -18.59
N ASP A 57 0.60 -5.27 -18.04
CA ASP A 57 0.20 -6.50 -17.36
C ASP A 57 0.51 -6.47 -15.85
N VAL A 58 0.95 -5.32 -15.31
CA VAL A 58 1.39 -5.20 -13.92
C VAL A 58 0.46 -4.32 -13.11
N PHE A 59 0.01 -4.84 -11.98
CA PHE A 59 -0.83 -4.17 -11.01
C PHE A 59 -0.11 -4.01 -9.68
N ARG A 60 -0.32 -2.86 -9.05
CA ARG A 60 0.04 -2.64 -7.66
C ARG A 60 -1.22 -2.61 -6.81
N THR A 61 -1.25 -3.43 -5.78
CA THR A 61 -2.34 -3.49 -4.82
C THR A 61 -1.88 -2.98 -3.47
N TYR A 62 -2.74 -2.19 -2.86
CA TYR A 62 -2.67 -1.70 -1.50
C TYR A 62 -3.88 -2.25 -0.78
N TYR A 63 -3.67 -3.02 0.27
CA TYR A 63 -4.70 -3.43 1.20
C TYR A 63 -4.36 -2.87 2.57
N CYS A 64 -5.36 -2.41 3.30
CA CYS A 64 -5.18 -1.85 4.62
C CYS A 64 -6.37 -2.21 5.52
N ARG A 65 -6.08 -2.75 6.70
CA ARG A 65 -7.07 -3.07 7.75
C ARG A 65 -6.37 -3.23 9.10
N ALA A 66 -7.11 -3.04 10.19
CA ALA A 66 -6.63 -3.39 11.52
C ALA A 66 -6.70 -4.92 11.76
N GLY A 67 -5.82 -5.46 12.60
CA GLY A 67 -5.84 -6.87 13.02
C GLY A 67 -5.41 -7.89 11.96
N ILE A 68 -4.68 -7.44 10.93
CA ILE A 68 -3.96 -8.34 10.02
C ILE A 68 -2.55 -8.54 10.57
N GLU A 69 -2.05 -9.77 10.52
CA GLU A 69 -0.66 -10.09 10.80
C GLU A 69 0.16 -10.24 9.51
N GLU A 70 1.47 -10.00 9.60
CA GLU A 70 2.38 -10.01 8.45
C GLU A 70 2.41 -11.38 7.75
N GLU A 71 2.31 -12.45 8.51
CA GLU A 71 2.32 -13.83 8.00
C GLU A 71 1.08 -14.15 7.14
N GLN A 72 0.01 -13.38 7.30
CA GLN A 72 -1.20 -13.53 6.48
C GLN A 72 -1.05 -12.87 5.11
N CYS A 73 -0.09 -11.95 4.93
CA CYS A 73 0.08 -11.11 3.75
C CYS A 73 0.69 -11.87 2.56
N THR A 74 -0.07 -12.81 2.01
CA THR A 74 0.33 -13.73 0.94
C THR A 74 -0.45 -13.49 -0.35
N GLU A 75 -0.03 -14.11 -1.47
CA GLU A 75 -0.82 -14.12 -2.71
C GLU A 75 -2.21 -14.72 -2.49
N ALA A 76 -2.32 -15.80 -1.71
CA ALA A 76 -3.60 -16.45 -1.42
C ALA A 76 -4.55 -15.52 -0.66
N PHE A 77 -4.02 -14.76 0.30
CA PHE A 77 -4.77 -13.73 0.99
C PHE A 77 -5.23 -12.64 0.03
N LEU A 78 -4.33 -12.10 -0.80
CA LEU A 78 -4.67 -11.08 -1.79
C LEU A 78 -5.84 -11.52 -2.69
N ARG A 79 -5.76 -12.73 -3.23
CA ARG A 79 -6.82 -13.33 -4.07
C ARG A 79 -8.14 -13.41 -3.32
N SER A 80 -8.11 -13.87 -2.06
CA SER A 80 -9.30 -13.94 -1.22
C SER A 80 -9.93 -12.56 -0.99
N GLU A 81 -9.13 -11.53 -0.73
CA GLU A 81 -9.65 -10.19 -0.49
C GLU A 81 -10.19 -9.52 -1.75
N TRP A 82 -9.60 -9.84 -2.90
CA TRP A 82 -10.07 -9.49 -4.22
C TRP A 82 -11.41 -10.15 -4.58
N ASP A 83 -11.52 -11.45 -4.38
CA ASP A 83 -12.76 -12.19 -4.68
C ASP A 83 -13.95 -11.72 -3.83
N LYS A 84 -13.68 -11.31 -2.58
CA LYS A 84 -14.72 -10.77 -1.68
C LYS A 84 -15.21 -9.38 -2.09
N ARG A 85 -14.34 -8.53 -2.64
CA ARG A 85 -14.61 -7.08 -2.76
C ARG A 85 -14.87 -6.62 -4.18
N LEU A 86 -14.42 -7.37 -5.18
CA LEU A 86 -14.62 -7.00 -6.57
C LEU A 86 -15.89 -7.67 -7.10
N PRO A 87 -16.83 -6.92 -7.70
CA PRO A 87 -18.02 -7.50 -8.31
C PRO A 87 -17.62 -8.53 -9.38
N GLY A 88 -18.01 -9.79 -9.18
CA GLY A 88 -17.64 -10.90 -10.08
C GLY A 88 -16.28 -11.54 -9.80
N GLY A 89 -15.60 -11.14 -8.72
CA GLY A 89 -14.28 -11.63 -8.31
C GLY A 89 -13.13 -11.06 -9.14
N PHE A 90 -11.90 -11.41 -8.77
CA PHE A 90 -10.73 -11.01 -9.57
C PHE A 90 -10.43 -12.06 -10.62
N GLY A 91 -11.05 -11.87 -11.78
CA GLY A 91 -10.99 -12.82 -12.88
C GLY A 91 -9.64 -12.94 -13.57
N MET A 92 -8.63 -12.13 -13.21
CA MET A 92 -7.33 -12.13 -13.88
C MET A 92 -6.39 -13.20 -13.33
N LYS A 93 -5.78 -13.97 -14.23
CA LYS A 93 -4.76 -14.96 -13.88
C LYS A 93 -3.43 -14.29 -13.54
N ILE A 94 -3.07 -14.24 -12.24
CA ILE A 94 -1.72 -13.83 -11.80
C ILE A 94 -0.69 -14.85 -12.31
N VAL A 95 0.36 -14.37 -12.96
CA VAL A 95 1.52 -15.16 -13.44
C VAL A 95 2.78 -14.89 -12.61
N LYS A 96 2.83 -13.77 -11.91
CA LYS A 96 3.93 -13.42 -11.00
C LYS A 96 3.40 -12.63 -9.81
N PHE A 97 3.83 -13.01 -8.61
CA PHE A 97 3.62 -12.28 -7.37
C PHE A 97 4.98 -11.90 -6.80
N GLU A 98 5.25 -10.60 -6.68
CA GLU A 98 6.49 -10.11 -6.09
C GLU A 98 6.42 -10.18 -4.56
N PRO A 99 7.57 -10.34 -3.85
CA PRO A 99 7.59 -10.27 -2.40
C PRO A 99 6.90 -8.99 -1.92
N PRO A 100 5.87 -9.09 -1.06
CA PRO A 100 5.10 -7.95 -0.66
C PRO A 100 5.85 -7.11 0.37
N ALA A 101 5.45 -5.85 0.47
CA ALA A 101 5.85 -5.00 1.59
C ALA A 101 4.70 -4.93 2.59
N VAL A 102 5.00 -5.19 3.86
CA VAL A 102 4.05 -5.05 4.96
C VAL A 102 4.57 -3.98 5.90
N PHE A 103 3.73 -3.02 6.25
CA PHE A 103 4.13 -1.92 7.10
C PHE A 103 2.98 -1.34 7.90
N ARG A 104 3.30 -0.73 9.03
CA ARG A 104 2.39 0.08 9.85
C ARG A 104 2.70 1.55 9.64
N ILE A 105 1.68 2.39 9.62
CA ILE A 105 1.86 3.84 9.47
C ILE A 105 1.78 4.50 10.85
N SER A 106 2.68 5.47 11.07
CA SER A 106 2.52 6.45 12.13
C SER A 106 2.58 7.84 11.50
N CYS A 107 1.64 8.72 11.86
CA CYS A 107 1.68 10.12 11.46
C CYS A 107 2.24 10.91 12.63
N ARG A 108 3.49 11.35 12.49
CA ARG A 108 4.24 12.07 13.53
C ARG A 108 4.88 13.32 12.96
N LEU A 109 4.84 14.39 13.74
CA LEU A 109 5.55 15.63 13.47
C LEU A 109 6.73 15.73 14.42
N ALA A 110 7.88 16.16 13.90
CA ALA A 110 9.01 16.50 14.75
C ALA A 110 8.66 17.73 15.59
N ALA A 111 9.00 17.71 16.88
CA ALA A 111 8.75 18.82 17.80
C ALA A 111 9.55 20.09 17.43
N GLY A 112 10.59 19.95 16.62
CA GLY A 112 11.33 21.07 16.05
C GLY A 112 12.27 20.61 14.94
N TYR A 113 12.37 21.42 13.89
CA TYR A 113 13.37 21.27 12.85
C TYR A 113 14.43 22.36 13.08
N SER A 114 15.52 22.06 13.80
CA SER A 114 16.62 23.02 13.92
C SER A 114 17.42 23.00 12.61
N SER A 115 17.43 24.11 11.86
CA SER A 115 18.47 24.33 10.88
C SER A 115 19.79 24.52 11.63
N ALA A 116 20.70 23.56 11.57
CA ALA A 116 22.10 23.84 11.89
C ALA A 116 22.69 24.70 10.75
N SER A 117 22.19 25.93 10.57
CA SER A 117 22.92 26.96 9.87
C SER A 117 24.02 27.43 10.81
N LYS A 118 25.20 26.82 10.69
CA LYS A 118 26.42 27.51 11.08
C LYS A 118 26.46 28.79 10.24
N SER A 119 26.08 29.94 10.81
CA SER A 119 26.66 31.18 10.31
C SER A 119 28.14 31.10 10.67
N CYS A 120 28.99 30.77 9.69
CA CYS A 120 30.34 31.31 9.69
C CYS A 120 30.19 32.82 9.52
N ALA A 121 29.81 33.51 10.59
CA ALA A 121 30.01 34.94 10.71
C ALA A 121 31.44 35.09 11.18
N GLU A 122 32.29 35.44 10.22
CA GLU A 122 33.64 35.94 10.39
C GLU A 122 33.74 36.87 11.60
N LYS A 123 34.79 36.69 12.40
CA LYS A 123 35.61 37.76 12.97
C LYS A 123 36.91 37.18 13.50
#